data_AF-A0A2N6EBV4-F1
#
_entry.id   AF-A0A2N6EBV4-F1
#
_cell.length_a   1.000
_cell.length_b   1.000
_cell.length_c   1.000
_cell.angle_alpha   90.00
_cell.angle_beta   90.00
_cell.angle_gamma   90.00
#
_symmetry.space_group_name_H-M   'P 1'
#
loop_
_entity.id
_entity.type
_entity.pdbx_description
1 polymer ?
#
loop_
_entity_poly.entity_id
_entity_poly.type
_entity_poly.pdbx_seq_one_letter_code
_entity_poly.pdbx_strand_id
1 'polypeptide(L)'
;MIVFEIFRKRRTFAAIFNKVWPLVSAYIPYPPDIGDEPEQQLVFTGALVYGTVYQSALAAGTSTSAAHYLARMHLRNYKFDSAVSESITEIFAGYDDAEEQEYTDLFQTRLGGIVETVRAKGDAADPADIEPALLELSRSYRRVTFTPE
;
A
#
# COMPACT_ATOMS: atom_id res chain seq x y z
N MET A 1 5.77 -22.11 -7.54
CA MET A 1 4.97 -21.34 -8.51
C MET A 1 4.14 -20.32 -7.72
N ILE A 2 4.30 -19.03 -8.00
CA ILE A 2 3.66 -17.91 -7.27
C ILE A 2 2.14 -18.12 -7.09
N VAL A 3 1.47 -18.59 -8.15
CA VAL A 3 0.03 -18.83 -8.16
C VAL A 3 -0.41 -19.85 -7.10
N PHE A 4 0.30 -20.98 -6.95
CA PHE A 4 -0.04 -22.00 -5.94
C PHE A 4 0.12 -21.48 -4.50
N GLU A 5 1.13 -20.64 -4.26
CA GLU A 5 1.37 -20.03 -2.95
C GLU A 5 0.21 -19.09 -2.57
N ILE A 6 -0.18 -18.21 -3.51
CA ILE A 6 -1.31 -17.29 -3.34
C ILE A 6 -2.59 -18.05 -3.01
N PHE A 7 -2.91 -19.10 -3.78
CA PHE A 7 -4.12 -19.89 -3.52
C PHE A 7 -4.11 -20.56 -2.14
N ARG A 8 -2.95 -21.07 -1.70
CA ARG A 8 -2.79 -21.70 -0.38
C ARG A 8 -2.98 -20.70 0.77
N LYS A 9 -2.54 -19.45 0.59
CA LYS A 9 -2.59 -18.40 1.62
C LYS A 9 -3.79 -17.45 1.51
N ARG A 10 -4.61 -17.59 0.46
CA ARG A 10 -5.74 -16.71 0.12
C ARG A 10 -6.65 -16.42 1.31
N ARG A 11 -7.03 -17.44 2.09
CA ARG A 11 -7.93 -17.25 3.25
C ARG A 11 -7.30 -16.40 4.34
N THR A 12 -6.04 -16.66 4.67
CA THR A 12 -5.30 -15.91 5.69
C THR A 12 -5.07 -14.47 5.23
N PHE A 13 -4.61 -14.29 3.98
CA PHE A 13 -4.48 -12.98 3.35
C PHE A 13 -5.80 -12.19 3.43
N ALA A 14 -6.91 -12.77 2.98
CA ALA A 14 -8.20 -12.10 2.96
C ALA A 14 -8.68 -11.72 4.37
N ALA A 15 -8.43 -12.58 5.36
CA ALA A 15 -8.78 -12.28 6.75
C ALA A 15 -7.98 -11.10 7.32
N ILE A 16 -6.70 -10.96 6.97
CA ILE A 16 -5.86 -9.84 7.39
C ILE A 16 -6.30 -8.57 6.64
N PHE A 17 -6.34 -8.62 5.32
CA PHE A 17 -6.67 -7.47 4.48
C PHE A 17 -8.06 -6.89 4.82
N ASN A 18 -9.07 -7.74 5.03
CA ASN A 18 -10.43 -7.28 5.37
C ASN A 18 -10.53 -6.66 6.77
N LYS A 19 -9.54 -6.84 7.65
CA LYS A 19 -9.48 -6.12 8.93
C LYS A 19 -8.71 -4.80 8.78
N VAL A 20 -7.66 -4.78 7.99
CA VAL A 20 -6.77 -3.61 7.84
C VAL A 20 -7.36 -2.56 6.91
N TRP A 21 -7.81 -2.97 5.72
CA TRP A 21 -8.22 -2.03 4.68
C TRP A 21 -9.38 -1.12 5.08
N PRO A 22 -10.43 -1.59 5.77
CA PRO A 22 -11.50 -0.69 6.21
C PRO A 22 -11.01 0.42 7.14
N LEU A 23 -10.00 0.18 7.98
CA LEU A 23 -9.42 1.20 8.84
C LEU A 23 -8.60 2.22 8.03
N VAL A 24 -7.77 1.74 7.09
CA VAL A 24 -6.96 2.62 6.22
C VAL A 24 -7.84 3.47 5.30
N SER A 25 -8.89 2.89 4.73
CA SER A 25 -9.76 3.56 3.75
C SER A 25 -10.87 4.42 4.37
N ALA A 26 -11.18 4.25 5.65
CA ALA A 26 -12.16 5.10 6.34
C ALA A 26 -11.73 6.56 6.41
N TYR A 27 -10.42 6.81 6.48
CA TYR A 27 -9.84 8.14 6.46
C TYR A 27 -8.45 8.11 5.81
N ILE A 28 -8.35 8.65 4.61
CA ILE A 28 -7.08 8.82 3.89
C ILE A 28 -6.62 10.26 4.11
N PRO A 29 -5.56 10.49 4.91
CA PRO A 29 -4.99 11.82 5.06
C PRO A 29 -4.23 12.19 3.79
N TYR A 30 -4.86 12.86 2.84
CA TYR A 30 -4.16 13.29 1.63
C TYR A 30 -3.00 14.24 1.95
N PRO A 31 -1.84 14.09 1.26
CA PRO A 31 -0.72 15.00 1.40
C PRO A 31 -1.17 16.47 1.18
N PRO A 32 -0.70 17.40 2.02
CA PRO A 32 -1.19 18.79 2.01
C PRO A 32 -0.82 19.55 0.73
N ASP A 33 0.22 19.11 0.04
CA ASP A 33 0.78 19.68 -1.19
C ASP A 33 0.09 19.21 -2.47
N ILE A 34 -0.83 18.24 -2.38
CA ILE A 34 -1.57 17.68 -3.53
C ILE A 34 -3.10 17.86 -3.44
N GLY A 35 -3.56 18.72 -2.52
CA GLY A 35 -4.96 18.82 -2.10
C GLY A 35 -6.00 19.00 -3.23
N ASP A 36 -5.60 19.57 -4.36
CA ASP A 36 -6.48 19.80 -5.52
C ASP A 36 -6.04 19.05 -6.80
N GLU A 37 -5.17 18.04 -6.66
CA GLU A 37 -4.61 17.29 -7.79
C GLU A 37 -5.10 15.84 -7.81
N PRO A 38 -6.17 15.54 -8.56
CA PRO A 38 -6.81 14.22 -8.53
C PRO A 38 -5.86 13.08 -8.89
N GLU A 39 -4.97 13.27 -9.86
CA GLU A 39 -4.02 12.24 -10.28
C GLU A 39 -3.04 11.89 -9.15
N GLN A 40 -2.53 12.89 -8.42
CA GLN A 40 -1.66 12.66 -7.26
C GLN A 40 -2.43 11.97 -6.12
N GLN A 41 -3.67 12.36 -5.88
CA GLN A 41 -4.52 11.71 -4.87
C GLN A 41 -4.78 10.25 -5.21
N LEU A 42 -4.96 9.94 -6.50
CA LEU A 42 -5.11 8.57 -7.00
C LEU A 42 -3.81 7.77 -6.83
N VAL A 43 -2.64 8.35 -7.13
CA VAL A 43 -1.35 7.70 -6.87
C VAL A 43 -1.17 7.43 -5.39
N PHE A 44 -1.41 8.40 -4.51
CA PHE A 44 -1.30 8.21 -3.07
C PHE A 44 -2.26 7.14 -2.55
N THR A 45 -3.53 7.19 -2.97
CA THR A 45 -4.53 6.16 -2.62
C THR A 45 -4.10 4.79 -3.12
N GLY A 46 -3.60 4.71 -4.35
CA GLY A 46 -3.09 3.50 -4.96
C GLY A 46 -1.87 2.94 -4.21
N ALA A 47 -0.96 3.80 -3.75
CA ALA A 47 0.18 3.38 -2.94
C ALA A 47 -0.25 2.78 -1.59
N LEU A 48 -1.25 3.37 -0.93
CA LEU A 48 -1.85 2.81 0.28
C LEU A 48 -2.50 1.44 0.02
N VAL A 49 -3.29 1.31 -1.05
CA VAL A 49 -3.89 0.02 -1.47
C VAL A 49 -2.79 -1.01 -1.72
N TYR A 50 -1.80 -0.66 -2.55
CA TYR A 50 -0.73 -1.55 -2.96
C TYR A 50 0.04 -2.06 -1.75
N GLY A 51 0.53 -1.16 -0.91
CA GLY A 51 1.33 -1.53 0.24
C GLY A 51 0.51 -2.25 1.30
N THR A 52 -0.77 -1.93 1.48
CA THR A 52 -1.65 -2.69 2.39
C THR A 52 -1.84 -4.13 1.91
N VAL A 53 -2.06 -4.35 0.61
CA VAL A 53 -2.16 -5.71 0.03
C VAL A 53 -0.83 -6.45 0.17
N TYR A 54 0.28 -5.78 -0.18
CA TYR A 54 1.63 -6.33 -0.09
C TYR A 54 1.94 -6.80 1.34
N GLN A 55 1.79 -5.92 2.32
CA GLN A 55 2.09 -6.22 3.73
C GLN A 55 1.13 -7.25 4.33
N SER A 56 -0.15 -7.22 3.95
CA SER A 56 -1.11 -8.26 4.35
C SER A 56 -0.74 -9.64 3.77
N ALA A 57 -0.20 -9.69 2.56
CA ALA A 57 0.26 -10.93 1.94
C ALA A 57 1.52 -11.47 2.64
N LEU A 58 2.50 -10.60 2.93
CA LEU A 58 3.68 -10.95 3.72
C LEU A 58 3.29 -11.50 5.11
N ALA A 59 2.36 -10.83 5.81
CA ALA A 59 1.83 -11.26 7.10
C ALA A 59 1.10 -12.62 7.03
N ALA A 60 0.52 -12.97 5.88
CA ALA A 60 -0.05 -14.30 5.61
C ALA A 60 1.02 -15.37 5.31
N GLY A 61 2.29 -14.98 5.21
CA GLY A 61 3.42 -15.83 4.93
C GLY A 61 3.59 -16.15 3.44
N THR A 62 3.30 -15.20 2.56
CA THR A 62 3.70 -15.27 1.15
C THR A 62 5.10 -14.71 0.94
N SER A 63 5.80 -15.18 -0.08
CA SER A 63 7.04 -14.57 -0.57
C SER A 63 6.83 -13.13 -1.06
N THR A 64 7.90 -12.34 -1.07
CA THR A 64 7.90 -10.94 -1.56
C THR A 64 7.43 -10.85 -3.01
N SER A 65 7.92 -11.75 -3.88
CA SER A 65 7.49 -11.82 -5.29
C SER A 65 5.99 -12.07 -5.44
N ALA A 66 5.42 -12.96 -4.63
CA ALA A 66 3.98 -13.25 -4.63
C ALA A 66 3.16 -12.08 -4.07
N ALA A 67 3.67 -11.39 -3.05
CA ALA A 67 3.04 -10.20 -2.48
C ALA A 67 2.97 -9.03 -3.50
N HIS A 68 4.06 -8.73 -4.20
CA HIS A 68 4.04 -7.72 -5.28
C HIS A 68 3.09 -8.10 -6.42
N TYR A 69 3.07 -9.38 -6.80
CA TYR A 69 2.14 -9.86 -7.81
C TYR A 69 0.68 -9.68 -7.38
N LEU A 70 0.35 -10.02 -6.13
CA LEU A 70 -0.98 -9.80 -5.54
C LEU A 70 -1.35 -8.31 -5.52
N ALA A 71 -0.44 -7.44 -5.10
CA ALA A 71 -0.67 -6.00 -5.03
C ALA A 71 -0.97 -5.41 -6.42
N ARG A 72 -0.17 -5.76 -7.44
CA ARG A 72 -0.43 -5.37 -8.84
C ARG A 72 -1.75 -5.92 -9.36
N MET A 73 -2.09 -7.16 -9.06
CA MET A 73 -3.40 -7.73 -9.41
C MET A 73 -4.55 -6.97 -8.76
N HIS A 74 -4.38 -6.54 -7.51
CA HIS A 74 -5.43 -5.82 -6.79
C HIS A 74 -5.62 -4.41 -7.34
N LEU A 75 -4.52 -3.70 -7.65
CA LEU A 75 -4.57 -2.39 -8.31
C LEU A 75 -5.37 -2.40 -9.62
N ARG A 76 -5.23 -3.45 -10.44
CA ARG A 76 -5.98 -3.58 -11.70
C ARG A 76 -7.51 -3.54 -11.52
N ASN A 77 -8.02 -3.84 -10.32
CA ASN A 77 -9.45 -3.74 -10.04
C ASN A 77 -9.94 -2.29 -9.85
N TYR A 78 -9.04 -1.35 -9.56
CA TYR A 78 -9.36 0.07 -9.33
C TYR A 78 -9.50 0.89 -10.61
N LYS A 79 -9.22 0.30 -11.79
CA LYS A 79 -9.34 0.94 -13.11
C LYS A 79 -8.61 2.29 -13.22
N PHE A 80 -7.47 2.44 -12.55
CA PHE A 80 -6.56 3.55 -12.80
C PHE A 80 -6.08 3.51 -14.26
N ASP A 81 -5.75 4.68 -14.81
CA ASP A 81 -5.05 4.72 -16.09
C ASP A 81 -3.64 4.09 -15.95
N SER A 82 -2.97 3.91 -17.09
CA SER A 82 -1.63 3.31 -17.15
C SER A 82 -0.61 4.15 -16.39
N ALA A 83 -0.62 5.47 -16.58
CA ALA A 83 0.35 6.38 -15.96
C ALA A 83 0.29 6.30 -14.43
N VAL A 84 -0.90 6.42 -13.84
CA VAL A 84 -1.12 6.28 -12.38
C VAL A 84 -0.70 4.88 -11.91
N SER A 85 -1.09 3.83 -12.63
CA SER A 85 -0.74 2.44 -12.25
C SER A 85 0.77 2.18 -12.24
N GLU A 86 1.48 2.74 -13.22
CA GLU A 86 2.93 2.67 -13.33
C GLU A 86 3.59 3.45 -12.19
N SER A 87 3.20 4.72 -11.99
CA SER A 87 3.68 5.54 -10.87
C SER A 87 3.51 4.87 -9.51
N ILE A 88 2.36 4.23 -9.25
CA ILE A 88 2.17 3.48 -8.00
C ILE A 88 3.14 2.30 -7.90
N THR A 89 3.37 1.57 -9.00
CA THR A 89 4.26 0.41 -9.00
C THR A 89 5.73 0.82 -8.81
N GLU A 90 6.13 1.96 -9.36
CA GLU A 90 7.48 2.52 -9.24
C GLU A 90 7.84 2.85 -7.78
N ILE A 91 6.88 3.35 -6.98
CA ILE A 91 7.07 3.59 -5.52
C ILE A 91 7.54 2.32 -4.79
N PHE A 92 7.24 1.13 -5.31
CA PHE A 92 7.61 -0.15 -4.70
C PHE A 92 8.58 -0.98 -5.54
N ALA A 93 9.19 -0.39 -6.58
CA ALA A 93 10.13 -1.09 -7.46
C ALA A 93 11.54 -1.25 -6.83
N GLY A 94 11.91 -0.37 -5.89
CA GLY A 94 13.19 -0.43 -5.18
C GLY A 94 14.39 -0.26 -6.11
N TYR A 95 14.46 0.89 -6.78
CA TYR A 95 15.53 1.26 -7.71
C TYR A 95 16.90 1.44 -7.01
N ASP A 96 17.96 1.53 -7.83
CA ASP A 96 19.37 1.56 -7.40
C ASP A 96 19.79 2.84 -6.64
N ASP A 97 18.91 3.85 -6.55
CA ASP A 97 19.19 5.08 -5.80
C ASP A 97 18.80 4.96 -4.32
N ALA A 98 19.71 5.41 -3.44
CA ALA A 98 19.53 5.29 -1.99
C ALA A 98 18.32 6.08 -1.48
N GLU A 99 17.98 7.20 -2.12
CA GLU A 99 16.87 8.04 -1.71
C GLU A 99 15.51 7.40 -2.08
N GLU A 100 15.44 6.73 -3.23
CA GLU A 100 14.26 5.98 -3.67
C GLU A 100 14.07 4.70 -2.84
N GLN A 101 15.17 4.06 -2.47
CA GLN A 101 15.13 2.92 -1.55
C GLN A 101 14.62 3.33 -0.16
N GLU A 102 15.12 4.43 0.42
CA GLU A 102 14.66 4.94 1.72
C GLU A 102 13.16 5.27 1.68
N TYR A 103 12.68 5.86 0.58
CA TYR A 103 11.26 6.15 0.40
C TYR A 103 10.40 4.90 0.31
N THR A 104 10.85 3.90 -0.46
CA THR A 104 10.21 2.59 -0.55
C THR A 104 10.14 1.92 0.82
N ASP A 105 11.25 1.92 1.55
CA ASP A 105 11.38 1.31 2.87
C ASP A 105 10.49 2.00 3.90
N LEU A 106 10.36 3.33 3.84
CA LEU A 106 9.41 4.09 4.67
C LEU A 106 7.98 3.61 4.44
N PHE A 107 7.53 3.55 3.18
CA PHE A 107 6.18 3.09 2.84
C PHE A 107 5.92 1.67 3.32
N GLN A 108 6.86 0.76 3.06
CA GLN A 108 6.74 -0.64 3.48
C GLN A 108 6.75 -0.78 5.00
N THR A 109 7.62 -0.07 5.71
CA THR A 109 7.76 -0.12 7.17
C THR A 109 6.50 0.39 7.85
N ARG A 110 5.95 1.54 7.43
CA ARG A 110 4.75 2.11 8.04
C ARG A 110 3.52 1.26 7.78
N LEU A 111 3.31 0.79 6.55
CA LEU A 111 2.19 -0.09 6.23
C LEU A 111 2.33 -1.47 6.90
N GLY A 112 3.55 -1.98 7.04
CA GLY A 112 3.83 -3.19 7.81
C GLY A 112 3.47 -3.02 9.28
N GLY A 113 3.86 -1.90 9.89
CA GLY A 113 3.49 -1.53 11.25
C GLY A 113 1.97 -1.43 11.45
N ILE A 114 1.24 -0.85 10.50
CA ILE A 114 -0.23 -0.80 10.51
C ILE A 114 -0.82 -2.22 10.52
N VAL A 115 -0.36 -3.10 9.62
CA VAL A 115 -0.83 -4.49 9.57
C VAL A 115 -0.56 -5.21 10.89
N GLU A 116 0.62 -5.06 11.47
CA GLU A 116 0.96 -5.70 12.75
C GLU A 116 0.14 -5.15 13.93
N THR A 117 -0.07 -3.83 14.00
CA THR A 117 -0.93 -3.21 15.02
C THR A 117 -2.35 -3.76 14.96
N VAL A 118 -2.95 -3.81 13.76
CA VAL A 118 -4.30 -4.35 13.56
C VAL A 118 -4.36 -5.84 13.88
N ARG A 119 -3.33 -6.62 13.53
CA ARG A 119 -3.26 -8.05 13.86
C ARG A 119 -3.14 -8.30 15.37
N ALA A 120 -2.35 -7.50 16.07
CA ALA A 120 -2.15 -7.62 17.51
C ALA A 120 -3.42 -7.27 18.30
N LYS A 121 -4.15 -6.24 17.87
CA LYS A 121 -5.39 -5.78 18.52
C LYS A 121 -6.64 -6.54 18.07
N GLY A 122 -6.62 -7.14 16.89
CA GLY A 122 -7.75 -7.87 16.35
C GLY A 122 -8.98 -6.96 16.17
N ASP A 123 -10.10 -7.33 16.78
CA ASP A 123 -11.36 -6.59 16.64
C ASP A 123 -11.42 -5.33 17.52
N ALA A 124 -10.41 -5.11 18.38
CA ALA A 124 -10.26 -3.90 19.18
C ALA A 124 -9.39 -2.83 18.49
N ALA A 125 -8.91 -3.07 17.27
CA ALA A 125 -8.18 -2.08 16.49
C ALA A 125 -9.12 -0.95 16.04
N ASP A 126 -8.70 0.30 16.24
CA ASP A 126 -9.46 1.47 15.81
C ASP A 126 -8.66 2.36 14.84
N PRO A 127 -9.29 3.35 14.18
CA PRO A 127 -8.56 4.26 13.29
C PRO A 127 -7.46 5.08 13.98
N ALA A 128 -7.62 5.43 15.26
CA ALA A 128 -6.64 6.22 16.01
C ALA A 128 -5.32 5.44 16.22
N ASP A 129 -5.39 4.10 16.23
CA ASP A 129 -4.21 3.24 16.33
C ASP A 129 -3.27 3.31 15.12
N ILE A 130 -3.81 3.66 13.95
CA ILE A 130 -3.08 3.66 12.68
C ILE A 130 -2.88 5.07 12.12
N GLU A 131 -3.65 6.04 12.62
CA GLU A 131 -3.62 7.44 12.18
C GLU A 131 -2.21 8.06 12.20
N PRO A 132 -1.36 7.88 13.24
CA PRO A 132 -0.01 8.45 13.22
C PRO A 132 0.84 7.96 12.04
N ALA A 133 0.73 6.67 11.69
CA ALA A 133 1.47 6.09 10.58
C ALA A 133 0.93 6.59 9.23
N LEU A 134 -0.39 6.74 9.08
CA LEU A 134 -1.00 7.30 7.87
C LEU A 134 -0.65 8.77 7.68
N LEU A 135 -0.63 9.56 8.75
CA LEU A 135 -0.21 10.97 8.71
C LEU A 135 1.26 11.11 8.34
N GLU A 136 2.12 10.20 8.78
CA GLU A 136 3.53 10.19 8.37
C GLU A 136 3.68 9.87 6.88
N LEU A 137 3.00 8.84 6.38
CA LEU A 137 2.97 8.51 4.95
C LEU A 137 2.47 9.69 4.10
N SER A 138 1.44 10.38 4.58
CA SER A 138 0.91 11.60 3.96
C SER A 138 1.95 12.71 3.87
N ARG A 139 2.65 13.01 4.96
CA ARG A 139 3.66 14.08 5.02
C ARG A 139 4.93 13.76 4.23
N SER A 140 5.24 12.49 4.11
CA SER A 140 6.44 12.02 3.40
C SER A 140 6.18 11.74 1.93
N TYR A 141 4.94 11.84 1.44
CA TYR A 141 4.61 11.57 0.05
C TYR A 141 5.43 12.44 -0.89
N ARG A 142 6.09 11.79 -1.84
CA ARG A 142 6.81 12.44 -2.94
C ARG A 142 5.90 12.47 -4.15
N ARG A 143 5.63 13.68 -4.63
CA ARG A 143 4.85 13.93 -5.84
C ARG A 143 5.46 13.20 -7.04
N VAL A 144 4.62 12.57 -7.86
CA VAL A 144 5.07 11.91 -9.10
C VAL A 144 4.88 12.85 -10.29
N THR A 145 5.79 12.84 -11.25
CA THR A 145 5.67 13.67 -12.45
C THR A 145 5.02 12.87 -13.57
N PHE A 146 3.84 13.30 -14.02
CA PHE A 146 3.20 12.73 -15.21
C PHE A 146 3.76 13.42 -16.45
N THR A 147 4.37 12.66 -17.35
CA THR A 147 4.74 13.18 -18.68
C THR A 147 3.56 12.92 -19.60
N PRO A 148 2.91 13.94 -20.18
CA PRO A 148 1.86 13.71 -21.17
C PRO A 148 2.46 13.04 -22.40
N GLU A 149 1.89 11.90 -22.81
CA GLU A 149 2.18 11.22 -24.07
C GLU A 149 1.72 12.02 -25.30
#